data_AF-A0AAN9G595-F1
#
_entry.id   AF-A0AAN9G595-F1
#
_cell.length_a   1.000
_cell.length_b   1.000
_cell.length_c   1.000
_cell.angle_alpha   90.00
_cell.angle_beta   90.00
_cell.angle_gamma   90.00
#
_symmetry.space_group_name_H-M   'P 1'
#
loop_
_entity.id
_entity.type
_entity.pdbx_description
1 polymer ?
#
loop_
_entity_poly.entity_id
_entity_poly.type
_entity_poly.pdbx_seq_one_letter_code
_entity_poly.pdbx_strand_id
1 'polypeptide(L)'
;MERYVRKLTQPLRSPPAVVREVEQADDMKDGTVPAYTRPPVSAPCDGPPVLTVGHYDDDYRGDRQGHEGDFTWRCARCGELVADMLRDLRVGCDDNAPHGQGGLTYSDVFVLGDMYCDTDTPDDHDWSPAPFIRGLESRGVPTRKVAHNDTAAVRQLAEMTSGPTQRAAGRGRDEAVTVANEDTVWGLERHVVVYLDSMYSESVGSADRTGRLRSMSRSTAQVIWVKKVRT
;
A
#
# COMPACT_ATOMS: atom_id res chain seq x y z
N MET A 1 -20.30 9.93 -14.68
CA MET A 1 -19.07 9.11 -14.71
C MET A 1 -17.86 9.86 -15.29
N GLU A 2 -17.95 10.57 -16.42
CA GLU A 2 -16.79 11.22 -17.07
C GLU A 2 -15.97 12.18 -16.19
N ARG A 3 -16.61 12.93 -15.27
CA ARG A 3 -15.90 13.83 -14.34
C ARG A 3 -15.00 13.11 -13.33
N TYR A 4 -15.34 11.87 -12.96
CA TYR A 4 -14.54 11.08 -12.01
C TYR A 4 -13.33 10.45 -12.72
N VAL A 5 -13.53 9.97 -13.95
CA VAL A 5 -12.46 9.43 -14.80
C VAL A 5 -11.35 10.47 -15.00
N ARG A 6 -11.68 11.73 -15.30
CA ARG A 6 -10.69 12.81 -15.46
C ARG A 6 -9.89 13.16 -14.20
N LYS A 7 -10.41 12.85 -13.00
CA LYS A 7 -9.68 13.10 -11.73
C LYS A 7 -8.65 12.01 -11.45
N LEU A 8 -8.91 10.78 -11.90
CA LEU A 8 -7.95 9.68 -11.80
C LEU A 8 -6.82 9.76 -12.84
N THR A 9 -6.98 10.57 -13.90
CA THR A 9 -6.02 10.70 -15.01
C THR A 9 -5.23 12.01 -15.03
N GLN A 10 -5.41 12.87 -14.01
CA GLN A 10 -4.43 13.92 -13.73
C GLN A 10 -3.12 13.27 -13.28
N PRO A 11 -1.94 13.85 -13.58
CA PRO A 11 -0.67 13.33 -13.08
C PRO A 11 -0.80 13.16 -11.57
N LEU A 12 -0.85 11.92 -11.12
CA LEU A 12 -0.79 11.64 -9.69
C LEU A 12 0.50 12.26 -9.19
N ARG A 13 0.51 12.68 -7.92
CA ARG A 13 1.76 13.06 -7.26
C ARG A 13 2.75 11.88 -7.15
N SER A 14 2.37 10.70 -7.65
CA SER A 14 3.20 9.52 -7.79
C SER A 14 4.45 9.80 -8.63
N PRO A 15 5.63 9.32 -8.18
CA PRO A 15 6.84 9.38 -8.99
C PRO A 15 6.70 8.61 -10.30
N PRO A 16 7.42 8.98 -11.37
CA PRO A 16 7.37 8.27 -12.66
C PRO A 16 7.61 6.76 -12.57
N ALA A 17 8.47 6.29 -11.66
CA ALA A 17 8.68 4.86 -11.42
C ALA A 17 7.40 4.14 -10.98
N VAL A 18 6.60 4.77 -10.12
CA VAL A 18 5.30 4.24 -9.68
C VAL A 18 4.28 4.32 -10.81
N VAL A 19 4.25 5.43 -11.57
CA VAL A 19 3.34 5.60 -12.70
C VAL A 19 3.53 4.48 -13.73
N ARG A 20 4.78 4.11 -14.05
CA ARG A 20 5.05 3.01 -14.99
C ARG A 20 4.47 1.67 -14.55
N GLU A 21 4.50 1.38 -13.25
CA GLU A 21 3.88 0.18 -12.70
C GLU A 21 2.35 0.28 -12.76
N VAL A 22 1.77 1.43 -12.42
CA VAL A 22 0.32 1.65 -12.52
C VAL A 22 -0.19 1.49 -13.96
N GLU A 23 0.57 1.98 -14.95
CA GLU A 23 0.26 1.81 -16.37
C GLU A 23 0.30 0.35 -16.84
N GLN A 24 0.84 -0.58 -16.03
CA GLN A 24 0.77 -2.01 -16.33
C GLN A 24 -0.55 -2.68 -15.93
N ALA A 25 -1.42 -2.00 -15.18
CA ALA A 25 -2.74 -2.53 -14.82
C ALA A 25 -3.57 -2.83 -16.08
N ASP A 26 -4.34 -3.93 -16.07
CA ASP A 26 -5.06 -4.33 -17.27
C ASP A 26 -6.12 -3.30 -17.68
N ASP A 27 -6.79 -2.65 -16.71
CA ASP A 27 -7.74 -1.55 -16.95
C ASP A 27 -7.12 -0.36 -17.72
N MET A 28 -5.80 -0.16 -17.58
CA MET A 28 -5.05 0.86 -18.33
C MET A 28 -4.65 0.36 -19.71
N LYS A 29 -4.29 -0.92 -19.83
CA LYS A 29 -3.85 -1.55 -21.08
C LYS A 29 -5.00 -1.78 -22.06
N ASP A 30 -6.16 -2.16 -21.56
CA ASP A 30 -7.36 -2.42 -22.36
C ASP A 30 -8.15 -1.13 -22.69
N GLY A 31 -7.76 -0.01 -22.07
CA GLY A 31 -8.34 1.30 -22.30
C GLY A 31 -9.64 1.57 -21.54
N THR A 32 -10.02 0.70 -20.60
CA THR A 32 -11.16 0.92 -19.68
C THR A 32 -10.96 2.21 -18.87
N VAL A 33 -9.71 2.47 -18.46
CA VAL A 33 -9.26 3.70 -17.81
C VAL A 33 -8.31 4.43 -18.77
N PRO A 34 -8.54 5.73 -19.04
CA PRO A 34 -7.67 6.47 -19.95
C PRO A 34 -6.25 6.57 -19.37
N ALA A 35 -5.26 6.55 -20.25
CA ALA A 35 -3.87 6.75 -19.88
C ALA A 35 -3.65 8.09 -19.15
N TYR A 36 -2.58 8.15 -18.34
CA TYR A 36 -2.20 9.40 -17.69
C TYR A 36 -1.91 10.49 -18.71
N THR A 37 -2.37 11.70 -18.38
CA THR A 37 -2.00 12.87 -19.18
C THR A 37 -0.51 13.14 -18.95
N ARG A 38 0.29 13.10 -20.01
CA ARG A 38 1.71 13.47 -19.90
C ARG A 38 1.82 14.93 -19.48
N PRO A 39 2.53 15.25 -18.38
CA PRO A 39 2.78 16.64 -18.03
C PRO A 39 3.60 17.31 -19.14
N PRO A 40 3.41 18.63 -19.36
CA PRO A 40 4.15 19.37 -20.39
C PRO A 40 5.66 19.44 -20.10
N VAL A 41 6.07 19.12 -18.88
CA VAL A 41 7.46 19.07 -18.43
C VAL A 41 7.71 17.70 -17.82
N SER A 42 8.76 17.02 -18.27
CA SER A 42 9.21 15.76 -17.68
C SER A 42 9.62 15.96 -16.22
N ALA A 43 9.35 14.98 -15.38
CA ALA A 43 9.86 15.00 -14.02
C ALA A 43 11.40 15.07 -14.02
N PRO A 44 12.02 15.80 -13.06
CA PRO A 44 13.48 15.91 -12.99
C PRO A 44 14.19 14.57 -12.76
N CYS A 45 13.50 13.60 -12.16
CA CYS A 45 13.96 12.24 -11.97
C CYS A 45 12.75 11.29 -11.92
N ASP A 46 13.03 9.99 -12.03
CA ASP A 46 12.01 8.94 -11.96
C ASP A 46 11.47 8.66 -10.54
N GLY A 47 12.12 9.23 -9.53
CA GLY A 47 11.92 8.84 -8.13
C GLY A 47 12.55 7.48 -7.79
N PRO A 48 12.35 7.00 -6.56
CA PRO A 48 12.88 5.71 -6.15
C PRO A 48 12.16 4.55 -6.88
N PRO A 49 12.86 3.45 -7.17
CA PRO A 49 12.22 2.28 -7.77
C PRO A 49 11.22 1.64 -6.81
N VAL A 50 10.27 0.88 -7.34
CA VAL A 50 9.38 0.05 -6.53
C VAL A 50 10.20 -1.04 -5.84
N LEU A 51 10.08 -1.12 -4.51
CA LEU A 51 10.70 -2.17 -3.71
C LEU A 51 9.82 -3.42 -3.77
N THR A 52 10.41 -4.61 -3.82
CA THR A 52 9.64 -5.86 -3.88
C THR A 52 9.98 -6.81 -2.75
N VAL A 53 8.96 -7.38 -2.12
CA VAL A 53 9.05 -8.53 -1.22
C VAL A 53 8.47 -9.74 -1.93
N GLY A 54 9.25 -10.81 -2.06
CA GLY A 54 8.76 -12.07 -2.62
C GLY A 54 8.10 -12.93 -1.55
N HIS A 55 6.88 -13.40 -1.82
CA HIS A 55 6.22 -14.48 -1.09
C HIS A 55 6.41 -15.76 -1.90
N TYR A 56 7.15 -16.73 -1.34
CA TYR A 56 7.45 -18.00 -1.98
C TYR A 56 6.65 -19.11 -1.30
N ASP A 57 5.91 -19.90 -2.08
CA ASP A 57 5.17 -21.05 -1.55
C ASP A 57 6.17 -22.16 -1.13
N ASP A 58 5.90 -22.79 0.01
CA ASP A 58 6.86 -23.64 0.74
C ASP A 58 7.16 -25.02 0.10
N ASP A 59 6.68 -25.33 -1.11
CA ASP A 59 6.50 -26.74 -1.49
C ASP A 59 7.45 -27.37 -2.52
N TYR A 60 8.58 -26.75 -2.93
CA TYR A 60 9.43 -27.44 -3.95
C TYR A 60 10.96 -27.38 -3.86
N ARG A 61 11.57 -26.58 -2.98
CA ARG A 61 13.05 -26.44 -2.97
C ARG A 61 13.77 -26.66 -1.65
N GLY A 62 13.08 -27.03 -0.57
CA GLY A 62 13.73 -27.37 0.69
C GLY A 62 14.50 -26.22 1.37
N ASP A 63 14.54 -25.03 0.77
CA ASP A 63 15.04 -23.80 1.37
C ASP A 63 13.84 -23.07 1.98
N ARG A 64 13.59 -23.36 3.25
CA ARG A 64 12.49 -22.80 4.03
C ARG A 64 12.79 -21.32 4.29
N GLN A 65 12.34 -20.43 3.42
CA GLN A 65 12.30 -19.01 3.78
C GLN A 65 11.20 -18.70 4.82
N GLY A 66 10.40 -19.71 5.22
CA GLY A 66 9.49 -19.63 6.37
C GLY A 66 8.30 -18.74 6.09
N HIS A 67 7.84 -18.68 4.84
CA HIS A 67 6.65 -17.94 4.46
C HIS A 67 5.42 -18.82 4.70
N GLU A 68 4.65 -18.47 5.73
CA GLU A 68 3.40 -19.18 6.05
C GLU A 68 2.25 -18.71 5.14
N GLY A 69 1.37 -19.66 4.77
CA GLY A 69 0.13 -19.41 4.04
C GLY A 69 0.30 -19.16 2.54
N ASP A 70 -0.77 -19.38 1.78
CA ASP A 70 -0.76 -19.27 0.32
C ASP A 70 -0.82 -17.82 -0.19
N PHE A 71 -0.99 -16.85 0.72
CA PHE A 71 -1.28 -15.46 0.42
C PHE A 71 -0.38 -14.49 1.16
N THR A 72 -0.03 -13.40 0.47
CA THR A 72 0.85 -12.34 0.98
C THR A 72 0.30 -11.71 2.26
N TRP A 73 -1.02 -11.52 2.37
CA TRP A 73 -1.69 -10.98 3.55
C TRP A 73 -1.88 -12.00 4.69
N ARG A 74 -1.71 -13.29 4.44
CA ARG A 74 -1.71 -14.36 5.46
C ARG A 74 -0.31 -14.80 5.87
N CYS A 75 0.72 -14.07 5.44
CA CYS A 75 2.10 -14.39 5.75
C CYS A 75 2.69 -13.41 6.78
N ALA A 76 2.96 -13.90 7.99
CA ALA A 76 3.63 -13.10 9.01
C ALA A 76 5.04 -12.67 8.58
N ARG A 77 5.76 -13.54 7.86
CA ARG A 77 7.11 -13.24 7.38
C ARG A 77 7.12 -12.08 6.38
N CYS A 78 6.13 -12.01 5.49
CA CYS A 78 5.93 -10.85 4.62
C CYS A 78 5.75 -9.57 5.43
N GLY A 79 4.96 -9.60 6.51
CA GLY A 79 4.78 -8.49 7.43
C GLY A 79 6.08 -8.03 8.08
N GLU A 80 6.90 -8.97 8.56
CA GLU A 80 8.20 -8.65 9.15
C GLU A 80 9.17 -8.00 8.15
N LEU A 81 9.25 -8.54 6.93
CA LEU A 81 10.11 -8.00 5.88
C LEU A 81 9.68 -6.59 5.48
N VAL A 82 8.37 -6.34 5.39
CA VAL A 82 7.84 -4.99 5.15
C VAL A 82 8.19 -4.07 6.32
N ALA A 83 8.06 -4.51 7.57
CA ALA A 83 8.43 -3.68 8.72
C ALA A 83 9.92 -3.30 8.71
N ASP A 84 10.80 -4.23 8.33
CA ASP A 84 12.23 -3.94 8.18
C ASP A 84 12.46 -2.92 7.05
N MET A 85 11.77 -3.02 5.90
CA MET A 85 11.83 -2.00 4.83
C MET A 85 11.29 -0.63 5.28
N LEU A 86 10.21 -0.59 6.06
CA LEU A 86 9.68 0.68 6.60
C LEU A 86 10.70 1.35 7.55
N ARG A 87 11.46 0.55 8.31
CA ARG A 87 12.55 1.04 9.14
C ARG A 87 13.70 1.60 8.30
N ASP A 88 14.06 0.95 7.20
CA ASP A 88 15.08 1.45 6.27
C ASP A 88 14.68 2.78 5.63
N LEU A 89 13.37 2.96 5.37
CA LEU A 89 12.78 4.23 4.95
C LEU A 89 12.64 5.27 6.08
N ARG A 90 13.09 4.92 7.30
CA ARG A 90 13.02 5.75 8.52
C ARG A 90 11.60 6.16 8.92
N VAL A 91 10.61 5.34 8.58
CA VAL A 91 9.22 5.56 9.00
C VAL A 91 9.12 5.41 10.52
N GLY A 92 8.63 6.44 11.20
CA GLY A 92 8.45 6.44 12.65
C GLY A 92 9.74 6.63 13.45
N CYS A 93 10.90 6.85 12.81
CA CYS A 93 12.14 7.15 13.53
C CYS A 93 12.15 8.60 14.05
N ASP A 94 12.63 8.81 15.27
CA ASP A 94 12.75 10.13 15.92
C ASP A 94 14.07 10.85 15.59
N ASP A 95 14.92 10.25 14.75
CA ASP A 95 16.29 10.70 14.52
C ASP A 95 16.34 12.02 13.73
N ASN A 96 16.29 13.14 14.47
CA ASN A 96 16.93 14.43 14.19
C ASN A 96 17.11 14.77 12.69
N ALA A 97 16.01 14.81 11.94
CA ALA A 97 16.04 15.29 10.57
C ALA A 97 16.51 16.76 10.58
N PRO A 98 17.60 17.12 9.86
CA PRO A 98 18.04 18.50 9.82
C PRO A 98 16.98 19.36 9.11
N HIS A 99 16.36 20.25 9.90
CA HIS A 99 15.62 21.45 9.53
C HIS A 99 14.78 21.39 8.24
N GLY A 100 13.48 21.08 8.40
CA GLY A 100 12.43 21.56 7.49
C GLY A 100 11.67 20.49 6.70
N GLN A 101 12.14 19.24 6.67
CA GLN A 101 11.40 18.11 6.12
C GLN A 101 11.04 17.17 7.28
N GLY A 102 9.81 17.27 7.80
CA GLY A 102 9.34 16.35 8.83
C GLY A 102 9.48 14.92 8.31
N GLY A 103 10.17 14.05 9.07
CA GLY A 103 10.39 12.65 8.69
C GLY A 103 9.08 11.89 8.45
N LEU A 104 9.17 10.77 7.73
CA LEU A 104 8.03 9.90 7.48
C LEU A 104 7.48 9.36 8.80
N THR A 105 6.18 9.44 8.99
CA THR A 105 5.51 8.86 10.16
C THR A 105 4.71 7.63 9.75
N TYR A 106 4.28 6.80 10.71
CA TYR A 106 3.48 5.62 10.39
C TYR A 106 2.15 5.99 9.71
N SER A 107 1.61 7.15 10.04
CA SER A 107 0.41 7.73 9.42
C SER A 107 0.61 8.09 7.94
N ASP A 108 1.86 8.23 7.49
CA ASP A 108 2.24 8.45 6.10
C ASP A 108 2.26 7.16 5.25
N VAL A 109 1.86 6.02 5.84
CA VAL A 109 1.90 4.69 5.21
C VAL A 109 0.51 4.08 5.10
N PHE A 110 0.18 3.61 3.90
CA PHE A 110 -0.92 2.68 3.65
C PHE A 110 -0.42 1.27 3.37
N VAL A 111 -1.12 0.27 3.89
CA VAL A 111 -1.03 -1.14 3.49
C VAL A 111 -2.35 -1.48 2.84
N LEU A 112 -2.31 -1.73 1.53
CA LEU A 112 -3.47 -1.96 0.69
C LEU A 112 -3.37 -3.32 0.02
N GLY A 113 -4.51 -3.98 -0.11
CA GLY A 113 -4.66 -5.17 -0.92
C GLY A 113 -6.14 -5.52 -1.02
N ASP A 114 -6.42 -6.55 -1.80
CA ASP A 114 -7.75 -7.13 -1.91
C ASP A 114 -8.03 -8.03 -0.70
N MET A 115 -8.22 -7.39 0.45
CA MET A 115 -8.50 -8.04 1.74
C MET A 115 -9.81 -7.53 2.30
N TYR A 116 -10.65 -8.42 2.82
CA TYR A 116 -11.82 -8.01 3.59
C TYR A 116 -11.38 -7.85 5.04
N CYS A 117 -11.20 -6.61 5.47
CA CYS A 117 -10.99 -6.25 6.87
C CYS A 117 -12.32 -6.25 7.63
N ASP A 118 -13.14 -7.28 7.49
CA ASP A 118 -14.40 -7.35 8.22
C ASP A 118 -14.13 -7.84 9.65
N THR A 119 -14.61 -7.09 10.64
CA THR A 119 -14.54 -7.45 12.07
C THR A 119 -15.83 -8.08 12.57
N ASP A 120 -16.90 -8.05 11.78
CA ASP A 120 -18.27 -8.22 12.25
C ASP A 120 -18.90 -9.56 11.85
N THR A 121 -18.19 -10.42 11.12
CA THR A 121 -18.60 -11.80 10.83
C THR A 121 -17.68 -12.78 11.56
N PRO A 122 -18.16 -13.42 12.65
CA PRO A 122 -17.38 -14.41 13.39
C PRO A 122 -16.93 -15.62 12.55
N ASP A 123 -17.62 -15.88 11.43
CA ASP A 123 -17.44 -17.09 10.62
C ASP A 123 -16.65 -16.89 9.31
N ASP A 124 -16.26 -15.66 8.95
CA ASP A 124 -15.51 -15.41 7.70
C ASP A 124 -14.01 -15.19 7.97
N HIS A 125 -13.39 -16.23 8.54
CA HIS A 125 -11.99 -16.26 8.97
C HIS A 125 -10.95 -16.25 7.82
N ASP A 126 -11.37 -16.34 6.56
CA ASP A 126 -10.44 -16.70 5.47
C ASP A 126 -9.70 -15.50 4.86
N TRP A 127 -10.26 -14.30 4.97
CA TRP A 127 -9.77 -13.09 4.29
C TRP A 127 -9.09 -12.07 5.21
N SER A 128 -8.84 -12.44 6.47
CA SER A 128 -8.23 -11.54 7.45
C SER A 128 -6.73 -11.34 7.19
N PRO A 129 -6.22 -10.09 7.15
CA PRO A 129 -4.78 -9.81 7.07
C PRO A 129 -4.05 -10.02 8.42
N ALA A 130 -4.67 -10.73 9.37
CA ALA A 130 -4.15 -10.86 10.74
C ALA A 130 -2.72 -11.40 10.81
N PRO A 131 -2.28 -12.43 10.04
CA PRO A 131 -0.90 -12.88 10.12
C PRO A 131 0.11 -11.83 9.64
N PHE A 132 -0.16 -11.17 8.51
CA PHE A 132 0.69 -10.09 8.01
C PHE A 132 0.79 -8.93 9.02
N ILE A 133 -0.33 -8.52 9.59
CA ILE A 133 -0.39 -7.49 10.63
C ILE A 133 0.41 -7.90 11.86
N ARG A 134 0.30 -9.15 12.32
CA ARG A 134 1.13 -9.67 13.42
C ARG A 134 2.62 -9.58 13.11
N GLY A 135 3.03 -9.79 11.85
CA GLY A 135 4.41 -9.62 11.41
C GLY A 135 4.90 -8.16 11.47
N LEU A 136 4.04 -7.20 11.14
CA LEU A 136 4.33 -5.78 11.33
C LEU A 136 4.49 -5.44 12.82
N GLU A 137 3.52 -5.87 13.63
CA GLU A 137 3.46 -5.56 15.06
C GLU A 137 4.60 -6.22 15.85
N SER A 138 5.04 -7.42 15.46
CA SER A 138 6.20 -8.09 16.09
C SER A 138 7.51 -7.32 15.92
N ARG A 139 7.57 -6.45 14.91
CA ARG A 139 8.70 -5.53 14.62
C ARG A 139 8.46 -4.11 15.13
N GLY A 140 7.41 -3.91 15.95
CA GLY A 140 7.10 -2.63 16.59
C GLY A 140 6.39 -1.62 15.69
N VAL A 141 5.84 -2.04 14.54
CA VAL A 141 5.06 -1.16 13.66
C VAL A 141 3.60 -1.14 14.12
N PRO A 142 3.09 -0.01 14.64
CA PRO A 142 1.70 0.09 15.05
C PRO A 142 0.77 0.05 13.83
N THR A 143 -0.34 -0.68 13.93
CA THR A 143 -1.31 -0.81 12.85
C THR A 143 -2.70 -0.30 13.24
N ARG A 144 -3.39 0.30 12.27
CA ARG A 144 -4.81 0.67 12.35
C ARG A 144 -5.53 -0.01 11.21
N LYS A 145 -6.49 -0.87 11.52
CA LYS A 145 -7.35 -1.52 10.53
C LYS A 145 -8.52 -0.60 10.21
N VAL A 146 -8.88 -0.49 8.94
CA VAL A 146 -10.09 0.22 8.50
C VAL A 146 -10.97 -0.77 7.78
N ALA A 147 -12.15 -1.00 8.35
CA ALA A 147 -13.11 -1.95 7.83
C ALA A 147 -13.72 -1.45 6.52
N HIS A 148 -14.15 -2.39 5.69
CA HIS A 148 -14.87 -2.07 4.46
C HIS A 148 -16.15 -1.31 4.83
N ASN A 149 -16.45 -0.21 4.13
CA ASN A 149 -17.56 0.70 4.40
C ASN A 149 -17.51 1.52 5.71
N ASP A 150 -16.39 1.53 6.45
CA ASP A 150 -16.23 2.45 7.60
C ASP A 150 -15.97 3.89 7.14
N THR A 151 -17.04 4.57 6.76
CA THR A 151 -17.00 5.96 6.28
C THR A 151 -16.50 6.95 7.34
N ALA A 152 -16.69 6.65 8.63
CA ALA A 152 -16.22 7.50 9.71
C ALA A 152 -14.70 7.42 9.84
N ALA A 153 -14.13 6.21 9.82
CA ALA A 153 -12.69 6.02 9.80
C ALA A 153 -12.05 6.62 8.54
N VAL A 154 -12.64 6.42 7.35
CA VAL A 154 -12.15 7.02 6.10
C VAL A 154 -12.15 8.56 6.18
N ARG A 155 -13.19 9.16 6.77
CA ARG A 155 -13.24 10.60 6.98
C ARG A 155 -12.12 11.07 7.91
N GLN A 156 -11.88 10.38 9.02
CA GLN A 156 -10.76 10.70 9.92
C GLN A 156 -9.41 10.59 9.20
N LEU A 157 -9.19 9.56 8.39
CA LEU A 157 -7.99 9.42 7.56
C LEU A 157 -7.79 10.61 6.61
N ALA A 158 -8.88 11.11 6.01
CA ALA A 158 -8.85 12.27 5.12
C ALA A 158 -8.49 13.56 5.89
N GLU A 159 -9.05 13.74 7.08
CA GLU A 159 -8.77 14.88 7.95
C GLU A 159 -7.30 14.89 8.42
N MET A 160 -6.72 13.72 8.72
CA MET A 160 -5.28 13.58 9.05
C MET A 160 -4.34 13.93 7.89
N THR A 161 -4.80 13.85 6.64
CA THR A 161 -3.98 14.15 5.45
C THR A 161 -3.85 15.67 5.19
N SER A 162 -4.67 16.48 5.88
CA SER A 162 -4.88 17.89 5.57
C SER A 162 -4.08 18.82 6.51
N GLY A 163 -2.75 18.89 6.37
CA GLY A 163 -2.00 20.03 6.93
C GLY A 163 -0.49 19.81 7.17
N PRO A 164 0.40 20.65 6.60
CA PRO A 164 1.81 20.70 7.01
C PRO A 164 2.03 21.37 8.39
N THR A 165 1.00 21.95 9.00
CA THR A 165 1.12 22.87 10.15
C THR A 165 0.92 22.24 11.54
N GLN A 166 0.62 20.94 11.66
CA GLN A 166 0.45 20.28 12.98
C GLN A 166 1.53 19.25 13.34
N ARG A 167 2.56 19.06 12.49
CA ARG A 167 3.66 18.11 12.74
C ARG A 167 4.58 18.48 13.93
N ALA A 168 4.41 19.67 14.52
CA ALA A 168 5.24 20.17 15.61
C ALA A 168 4.68 19.89 17.03
N ALA A 169 3.46 19.37 17.17
CA ALA A 169 2.83 19.16 18.47
C ALA A 169 2.63 17.66 18.73
N GLY A 170 3.69 16.98 19.19
CA GLY A 170 3.64 15.67 19.85
C GLY A 170 2.99 14.53 19.05
N ARG A 171 3.79 13.52 18.67
CA ARG A 171 3.28 12.26 18.08
C ARG A 171 2.12 11.72 18.93
N GLY A 172 0.91 11.79 18.37
CA GLY A 172 -0.33 11.47 19.07
C GLY A 172 -0.55 9.97 19.18
N ARG A 173 -1.58 9.58 19.94
CA ARG A 173 -2.06 8.18 20.10
C ARG A 173 -2.54 7.53 18.78
N ASP A 174 -2.54 8.28 17.69
CA ASP A 174 -3.06 7.90 16.38
C ASP A 174 -1.96 7.61 15.33
N GLU A 175 -0.70 7.51 15.76
CA GLU A 175 0.43 7.22 14.90
C GLU A 175 0.49 5.72 14.55
N ALA A 176 -0.11 5.33 13.42
CA ALA A 176 -0.20 3.94 12.99
C ALA A 176 -0.28 3.81 11.46
N VAL A 177 0.27 2.71 10.95
CA VAL A 177 0.12 2.30 9.55
C VAL A 177 -1.34 1.91 9.31
N THR A 178 -1.95 2.49 8.29
CA THR A 178 -3.35 2.16 7.97
C THR A 178 -3.39 0.93 7.08
N VAL A 179 -4.11 -0.10 7.51
CA VAL A 179 -4.35 -1.34 6.76
C VAL A 179 -5.81 -1.35 6.33
N ALA A 180 -6.06 -1.38 5.02
CA ALA A 180 -7.40 -1.28 4.46
C ALA A 180 -7.52 -2.05 3.14
N ASN A 181 -8.76 -2.37 2.76
CA ASN A 181 -9.04 -2.77 1.38
C ASN A 181 -8.76 -1.58 0.44
N GLU A 182 -8.27 -1.86 -0.76
CA GLU A 182 -7.96 -0.83 -1.76
C GLU A 182 -9.17 0.05 -2.14
N ASP A 183 -10.38 -0.48 -2.06
CA ASP A 183 -11.61 0.26 -2.36
C ASP A 183 -12.07 1.17 -1.22
N THR A 184 -11.60 0.91 0.00
CA THR A 184 -12.01 1.68 1.18
C THR A 184 -11.40 3.07 1.22
N VAL A 185 -10.18 3.24 0.70
CA VAL A 185 -9.43 4.50 0.76
C VAL A 185 -9.37 5.24 -0.58
N TRP A 186 -10.38 5.05 -1.43
CA TRP A 186 -10.46 5.72 -2.73
C TRP A 186 -10.29 7.24 -2.63
N GLY A 187 -9.41 7.77 -3.47
CA GLY A 187 -9.11 9.20 -3.53
C GLY A 187 -8.21 9.73 -2.41
N LEU A 188 -7.81 8.89 -1.44
CA LEU A 188 -6.79 9.24 -0.46
C LEU A 188 -5.40 8.90 -0.99
N GLU A 189 -4.39 9.60 -0.51
CA GLU A 189 -3.00 9.42 -0.91
C GLU A 189 -2.09 9.38 0.32
N ARG A 190 -0.97 8.66 0.21
CA ARG A 190 0.07 8.55 1.24
C ARG A 190 1.45 8.62 0.62
N HIS A 191 2.46 8.92 1.43
CA HIS A 191 3.84 8.94 0.94
C HIS A 191 4.31 7.54 0.59
N VAL A 192 4.02 6.56 1.45
CA VAL A 192 4.37 5.17 1.21
C VAL A 192 3.11 4.33 1.07
N VAL A 193 3.07 3.48 0.05
CA VAL A 193 2.05 2.43 -0.09
C VAL A 193 2.73 1.07 -0.12
N VAL A 194 2.31 0.19 0.77
CA VAL A 194 2.58 -1.24 0.71
C VAL A 194 1.40 -1.88 -0.03
N TYR A 195 1.66 -2.47 -1.20
CA TYR A 195 0.67 -3.20 -1.96
C TYR A 195 0.85 -4.70 -1.76
N LEU A 196 -0.22 -5.36 -1.31
CA LEU A 196 -0.29 -6.81 -1.13
C LEU A 196 -1.01 -7.43 -2.33
N ASP A 197 -0.28 -8.22 -3.10
CA ASP A 197 -0.77 -8.87 -4.32
C ASP A 197 -1.90 -9.87 -4.02
N SER A 198 -2.94 -9.90 -4.88
CA SER A 198 -4.21 -10.63 -4.69
C SER A 198 -4.21 -12.04 -5.32
N MET A 199 -5.03 -12.95 -4.79
CA MET A 199 -5.30 -14.29 -5.35
C MET A 199 -5.83 -14.27 -6.79
N TYR A 200 -6.58 -13.24 -7.16
CA TYR A 200 -7.17 -13.14 -8.51
C TYR A 200 -6.12 -12.91 -9.60
N SER A 201 -4.87 -12.71 -9.19
CA SER A 201 -3.68 -12.84 -10.03
C SER A 201 -3.65 -14.19 -10.79
N GLU A 202 -4.21 -15.26 -10.20
CA GLU A 202 -4.00 -16.64 -10.63
C GLU A 202 -5.10 -17.26 -11.49
N SER A 203 -6.37 -16.84 -11.38
CA SER A 203 -7.53 -17.59 -11.92
C SER A 203 -7.96 -17.19 -13.34
N VAL A 204 -7.50 -16.04 -13.81
CA VAL A 204 -7.65 -15.57 -15.19
C VAL A 204 -6.28 -15.04 -15.56
N GLY A 205 -5.78 -15.25 -16.78
CA GLY A 205 -4.47 -14.70 -17.23
C GLY A 205 -4.37 -13.17 -17.25
N SER A 206 -5.16 -12.47 -16.44
CA SER A 206 -5.20 -11.04 -16.16
C SER A 206 -4.83 -10.85 -14.68
N ALA A 207 -3.55 -11.02 -14.40
CA ALA A 207 -3.06 -11.11 -13.04
C ALA A 207 -3.11 -9.78 -12.25
N ASP A 208 -3.67 -8.72 -12.84
CA ASP A 208 -3.46 -7.35 -12.37
C ASP A 208 -4.48 -6.38 -12.94
N ARG A 209 -5.77 -6.74 -12.92
CA ARG A 209 -6.78 -5.87 -13.53
C ARG A 209 -6.86 -4.50 -12.86
N THR A 210 -6.90 -4.50 -11.53
CA THR A 210 -7.18 -3.29 -10.75
C THR A 210 -6.17 -3.01 -9.65
N GLY A 211 -5.42 -4.00 -9.17
CA GLY A 211 -4.59 -3.88 -7.97
C GLY A 211 -3.51 -2.79 -8.09
N ARG A 212 -2.70 -2.81 -9.17
CA ARG A 212 -1.74 -1.72 -9.43
C ARG A 212 -2.43 -0.37 -9.53
N LEU A 213 -3.57 -0.30 -10.23
CA LEU A 213 -4.30 0.94 -10.40
C LEU A 213 -4.91 1.48 -9.10
N ARG A 214 -5.52 0.64 -8.27
CA ARG A 214 -6.26 1.07 -7.08
C ARG A 214 -5.33 1.25 -5.88
N SER A 215 -4.34 0.38 -5.73
CA SER A 215 -3.38 0.42 -4.62
C SER A 215 -2.18 1.32 -4.92
N MET A 216 -1.36 1.01 -5.94
CA MET A 216 -0.09 1.74 -6.14
C MET A 216 -0.29 3.22 -6.49
N SER A 217 -1.39 3.57 -7.16
CA SER A 217 -1.73 4.96 -7.51
C SER A 217 -1.97 5.87 -6.31
N ARG A 218 -2.10 5.33 -5.10
CA ARG A 218 -2.26 6.13 -3.87
C ARG A 218 -0.91 6.58 -3.30
N SER A 219 0.21 6.12 -3.85
CA SER A 219 1.54 6.52 -3.41
C SER A 219 1.99 7.83 -4.04
N THR A 220 2.62 8.68 -3.24
CA THR A 220 3.22 9.95 -3.68
C THR A 220 4.74 9.97 -3.57
N ALA A 221 5.36 8.90 -3.03
CA ALA A 221 6.82 8.83 -2.90
C ALA A 221 7.41 7.43 -3.09
N GLN A 222 6.90 6.40 -2.40
CA GLN A 222 7.47 5.04 -2.44
C GLN A 222 6.37 3.98 -2.50
N VAL A 223 6.60 2.92 -3.27
CA VAL A 223 5.79 1.70 -3.23
C VAL A 223 6.65 0.53 -2.76
N ILE A 224 6.10 -0.29 -1.87
CA ILE A 224 6.59 -1.62 -1.51
C ILE A 224 5.57 -2.62 -2.03
N TRP A 225 5.96 -3.50 -2.93
CA TRP A 225 5.08 -4.51 -3.52
C TRP A 225 5.42 -5.88 -2.95
N VAL A 226 4.50 -6.45 -2.19
CA VAL A 226 4.57 -7.83 -1.71
C VAL A 226 3.90 -8.71 -2.76
N LYS A 227 4.71 -9.45 -3.52
CA LYS A 227 4.28 -10.23 -4.68
C LYS A 227 4.42 -11.71 -4.41
N LYS A 228 3.49 -12.51 -4.94
CA LYS A 228 3.66 -13.97 -4.97
C LYS A 228 4.66 -14.32 -6.07
N VAL A 229 5.68 -15.11 -5.76
CA VAL A 229 6.73 -15.50 -6.70
C VAL A 229 6.62 -16.99 -6.99
N ARG A 230 6.26 -17.34 -8.23
CA ARG A 230 6.33 -18.72 -8.72
C ARG A 230 7.74 -19.02 -9.25
N THR A 231 8.31 -20.14 -8.84
CA THR A 231 9.53 -20.71 -9.44
C THR A 231 9.21 -21.69 -10.56
#